data_AF-A0AAU8GX95-F1
#
_entry.id   AF-A0AAU8GX95-F1
#
_cell.length_a   1.000
_cell.length_b   1.000
_cell.length_c   1.000
_cell.angle_alpha   90.00
_cell.angle_beta   90.00
_cell.angle_gamma   90.00
#
_symmetry.space_group_name_H-M   'P 1'
#
loop_
_entity.id
_entity.type
_entity.pdbx_description
1 polymer ?
#
loop_
_entity_poly.entity_id
_entity_poly.type
_entity_poly.pdbx_seq_one_letter_code
_entity_poly.pdbx_strand_id
1 'polypeptide(L)'
;MLEWFEKNWFIFFVPLIVLVSFTILAFFVRFKFSKYIIDRLKSVKWAGKEIVISNLTIIIFYWILIIGAYTAVELSPVKGQIYLIICRILLTVFFLSLIYVLYRTAIEMLNLYSETIKKPLFKPFQALKTAFVIVFITMAILIFFEIWKFPTTPFILFIILGCAIAVFALKENISNFIAGFDIINGEIIKKGDYIKLESGEEGSVLNITWRHIEVKSFDEKILIIPNSRLIKAKLEILRKPPKKAKEPFRFYTRLNAKELTGLKAKNLTELLRYIREVPDSVIFYHTHDFIEEYHYLTPQPSNEFALWIGNALGYDALAEKLSSMDIFEFSSIGEIRKRVSDIIEEYLSNNPGDKNCEEGEEFHFIKSVSVIMPTPYIAHDLREFVQVLRFISSNSLFFHIYEAKLRVGKISNDFSLWLSESLGESKLAEAIMSIDPYMHTIESLREQIISIIESYLETEVTVG
;
A
#
# COMPACT_ATOMS: atom_id res chain seq x y z
N MET A 1 -41.27 81.67 19.29
CA MET A 1 -40.39 80.49 19.48
C MET A 1 -40.81 79.66 20.69
N LEU A 2 -41.05 80.28 21.85
CA LEU A 2 -41.56 79.61 23.07
C LEU A 2 -42.96 78.98 22.90
N GLU A 3 -43.95 79.68 22.34
CA GLU A 3 -45.30 79.14 22.12
C GLU A 3 -45.34 77.95 21.14
N TRP A 4 -44.45 77.92 20.15
CA TRP A 4 -44.32 76.79 19.22
C TRP A 4 -43.76 75.56 19.92
N PHE A 5 -42.80 75.77 20.83
CA PHE A 5 -42.24 74.70 21.65
C PHE A 5 -43.27 74.18 22.66
N GLU A 6 -44.03 75.07 23.32
CA GLU A 6 -45.13 74.68 24.24
C GLU A 6 -46.25 73.88 23.56
N LYS A 7 -46.44 74.04 22.24
CA LYS A 7 -47.43 73.27 21.48
C LYS A 7 -46.87 71.95 20.91
N ASN A 8 -45.55 71.84 20.74
CA ASN A 8 -44.90 70.70 20.06
C ASN A 8 -43.87 69.95 20.92
N TRP A 9 -43.68 70.31 22.19
CA TRP A 9 -42.68 69.68 23.07
C TRP A 9 -42.85 68.17 23.18
N PHE A 10 -44.10 67.68 23.14
CA PHE A 10 -44.43 66.25 23.20
C PHE A 10 -43.76 65.44 22.07
N ILE A 11 -43.65 66.02 20.88
CA ILE A 11 -43.08 65.36 19.68
C ILE A 11 -41.56 65.13 19.83
N PHE A 12 -40.87 65.97 20.59
CA PHE A 12 -39.44 65.82 20.88
C PHE A 12 -39.17 65.05 22.19
N PHE A 13 -40.09 65.13 23.15
CA PHE A 13 -39.94 64.51 24.46
C PHE A 13 -40.23 63.00 24.44
N VAL A 14 -41.18 62.55 23.63
CA VAL A 14 -41.53 61.12 23.50
C VAL A 14 -40.34 60.27 23.02
N PRO A 15 -39.63 60.61 21.93
CA PRO A 15 -38.40 59.90 21.52
C PRO A 15 -37.34 59.81 22.63
N LEU A 16 -37.17 60.87 23.41
CA LEU A 16 -36.19 60.91 24.50
C LEU A 16 -36.59 59.97 25.64
N ILE A 17 -37.86 59.95 26.03
CA ILE A 17 -38.38 59.00 27.03
C ILE A 17 -38.15 57.56 26.57
N VAL A 18 -38.43 57.27 25.29
CA VAL A 18 -38.23 55.93 24.71
C VAL A 18 -36.76 55.54 24.76
N LEU A 19 -35.83 56.43 24.39
CA LEU A 19 -34.40 56.13 24.46
C LEU A 19 -33.93 55.86 25.90
N VAL A 20 -34.41 56.64 26.87
CA VAL A 20 -34.10 56.45 28.29
C VAL A 20 -34.69 55.13 28.81
N SER A 21 -35.94 54.80 28.45
CA SER A 21 -36.60 53.57 28.90
C SER A 21 -35.90 52.32 28.34
N PHE A 22 -35.51 52.32 27.06
CA PHE A 22 -34.72 51.24 26.47
C PHE A 22 -33.31 51.15 27.07
N THR A 23 -32.71 52.26 27.47
CA THR A 23 -31.41 52.25 28.18
C THR A 23 -31.54 51.58 29.54
N ILE A 24 -32.56 51.94 30.33
CA ILE A 24 -32.86 51.31 31.62
C ILE A 24 -33.13 49.81 31.41
N LEU A 25 -33.92 49.47 30.39
CA LEU A 25 -34.20 48.08 30.03
C LEU A 25 -32.92 47.32 29.65
N ALA A 26 -32.02 47.92 28.87
CA ALA A 26 -30.76 47.30 28.47
C ALA A 26 -29.90 46.95 29.70
N PHE A 27 -29.77 47.88 30.65
CA PHE A 27 -29.07 47.60 31.91
C PHE A 27 -29.78 46.51 32.72
N PHE A 28 -31.10 46.59 32.88
CA PHE A 28 -31.88 45.59 33.61
C PHE A 28 -31.72 44.18 33.01
N VAL A 29 -31.87 44.06 31.69
CA VAL A 29 -31.69 42.80 30.97
C VAL A 29 -30.26 42.32 31.12
N ARG A 30 -29.23 43.17 30.94
CA ARG A 30 -27.83 42.76 31.11
C ARG A 30 -27.58 42.13 32.49
N PHE A 31 -28.07 42.73 33.58
CA PHE A 31 -27.88 42.21 34.93
C PHE A 31 -28.70 40.94 35.22
N LYS A 32 -29.96 40.88 34.77
CA LYS A 32 -30.84 39.73 35.02
C LYS A 32 -30.56 38.55 34.09
N PHE A 33 -30.37 38.80 32.81
CA PHE A 33 -30.12 37.79 31.78
C PHE A 33 -28.79 37.08 32.00
N SER A 34 -27.72 37.82 32.27
CA SER A 34 -26.40 37.22 32.56
C SER A 34 -26.48 36.26 33.75
N LYS A 35 -27.07 36.70 34.86
CA LYS A 35 -27.26 35.88 36.06
C LYS A 35 -28.14 34.65 35.77
N TYR A 36 -29.27 34.83 35.10
CA TYR A 36 -30.20 33.75 34.75
C TYR A 36 -29.55 32.68 33.86
N ILE A 37 -28.85 33.08 32.79
CA ILE A 37 -28.21 32.18 31.85
C ILE A 37 -27.05 31.43 32.50
N ILE A 38 -26.21 32.13 33.29
CA ILE A 38 -25.12 31.50 34.04
C ILE A 38 -25.69 30.45 35.00
N ASP A 39 -26.73 30.78 35.76
CA ASP A 39 -27.35 29.85 36.71
C ASP A 39 -27.97 28.62 36.03
N ARG A 40 -28.61 28.79 34.87
CA ARG A 40 -29.18 27.68 34.08
C ARG A 40 -28.13 26.80 33.41
N LEU A 41 -27.01 27.37 32.96
CA LEU A 41 -25.96 26.65 32.23
C LEU A 41 -24.80 26.17 33.14
N LYS A 42 -24.92 26.33 34.47
CA LYS A 42 -23.97 25.77 35.45
C LYS A 42 -23.76 24.26 35.27
N SER A 43 -24.84 23.52 35.02
CA SER A 43 -24.81 22.05 34.85
C SER A 43 -24.23 21.58 33.52
N VAL A 44 -24.07 22.47 32.53
CA VAL A 44 -23.56 22.09 31.20
C VAL A 44 -22.04 21.91 31.25
N LYS A 45 -21.56 20.70 30.94
CA LYS A 45 -20.14 20.34 30.88
C LYS A 45 -19.56 20.58 29.48
N TRP A 46 -19.59 21.84 29.02
CA TRP A 46 -19.00 22.23 27.75
C TRP A 46 -18.09 23.44 27.93
N ALA A 47 -16.83 23.32 27.51
CA ALA A 47 -15.81 24.36 27.68
C ALA A 47 -16.13 25.65 26.92
N GLY A 48 -16.87 25.56 25.81
CA GLY A 48 -17.28 26.73 25.01
C GLY A 48 -18.41 27.56 25.63
N LYS A 49 -19.02 27.12 26.74
CA LYS A 49 -20.20 27.80 27.30
C LYS A 49 -19.90 29.23 27.76
N GLU A 50 -18.73 29.46 28.35
CA GLU A 50 -18.35 30.77 28.90
C GLU A 50 -18.11 31.78 27.78
N ILE A 51 -17.51 31.32 26.68
CA ILE A 51 -17.30 32.09 25.44
C ILE A 51 -18.66 32.56 24.90
N VAL A 52 -19.62 31.64 24.71
CA VAL A 52 -20.93 31.97 24.16
C VAL A 52 -21.71 32.91 25.10
N ILE A 53 -21.73 32.64 26.40
CA ILE A 53 -22.48 33.44 27.38
C ILE A 53 -21.92 34.86 27.46
N SER A 54 -20.59 35.01 27.52
CA SER A 54 -19.95 36.33 27.63
C SER A 54 -20.21 37.17 26.39
N ASN A 55 -20.07 36.60 25.19
CA ASN A 55 -20.31 37.28 23.92
C ASN A 55 -21.79 37.66 23.74
N LEU A 56 -22.73 36.75 24.04
CA LEU A 56 -24.16 37.02 23.96
C LEU A 56 -24.63 38.08 24.96
N THR A 57 -24.11 38.06 26.19
CA THR A 57 -24.51 39.03 27.22
C THR A 57 -24.12 40.45 26.84
N ILE A 58 -22.92 40.63 26.28
CA ILE A 58 -22.42 41.95 25.88
C ILE A 58 -23.24 42.48 24.69
N ILE A 59 -23.56 41.64 23.71
CA ILE A 59 -24.24 42.11 22.49
C ILE A 59 -25.72 42.41 22.69
N ILE A 60 -26.44 41.63 23.50
CA ILE A 60 -27.86 41.85 23.77
C ILE A 60 -28.08 43.24 24.35
N PHE A 61 -27.16 43.71 25.20
CA PHE A 61 -27.17 45.08 25.70
C PHE A 61 -27.14 46.11 24.57
N TYR A 62 -26.20 46.00 23.62
CA TYR A 62 -26.10 46.92 22.50
C TYR A 62 -27.30 46.82 21.55
N TRP A 63 -27.84 45.63 21.32
CA TRP A 63 -29.03 45.46 20.47
C TRP A 63 -30.27 46.13 21.05
N ILE A 64 -30.48 46.05 22.37
CA ILE A 64 -31.59 46.77 23.03
C ILE A 64 -31.40 48.28 22.86
N LEU A 65 -30.18 48.80 22.98
CA LEU A 65 -29.89 50.22 22.72
C LEU A 65 -30.14 50.62 21.26
N ILE A 66 -29.75 49.78 20.29
CA ILE A 66 -29.97 50.06 18.86
C ILE A 66 -31.46 50.04 18.53
N ILE A 67 -32.23 49.08 19.06
CA ILE A 67 -33.69 49.02 18.91
C ILE A 67 -34.34 50.25 19.57
N GLY A 68 -33.86 50.64 20.76
CA GLY A 68 -34.32 51.87 21.43
C GLY A 68 -34.04 53.13 20.62
N ALA A 69 -32.85 53.23 20.02
CA ALA A 69 -32.51 54.35 19.13
C ALA A 69 -33.36 54.35 17.85
N TYR A 70 -33.59 53.18 17.25
CA TYR A 70 -34.43 53.04 16.06
C TYR A 70 -35.88 53.47 16.34
N THR A 71 -36.47 52.94 17.41
CA THR A 71 -37.84 53.30 17.83
C THR A 71 -37.97 54.77 18.21
N ALA A 72 -36.97 55.36 18.85
CA ALA A 72 -36.93 56.80 19.11
C ALA A 72 -36.91 57.62 17.82
N VAL A 73 -36.12 57.22 16.81
CA VAL A 73 -36.07 57.90 15.51
C VAL A 73 -37.38 57.76 14.75
N GLU A 74 -38.03 56.60 14.80
CA GLU A 74 -39.34 56.34 14.18
C GLU A 74 -40.46 57.23 14.75
N LEU A 75 -40.46 57.41 16.07
CA LEU A 75 -41.40 58.28 16.79
C LEU A 75 -41.07 59.78 16.68
N SER A 76 -39.86 60.11 16.21
CA SER A 76 -39.41 61.50 16.06
C SER A 76 -40.06 62.19 14.84
N PRO A 77 -40.04 63.54 14.80
CA PRO A 77 -40.53 64.29 13.64
C PRO A 77 -39.55 64.24 12.44
N VAL A 78 -38.43 63.53 12.55
CA VAL A 78 -37.43 63.45 11.48
C VAL A 78 -38.02 62.67 10.30
N LYS A 79 -38.08 63.30 9.13
CA LYS A 79 -38.58 62.71 7.88
C LYS A 79 -37.59 62.95 6.74
N GLY A 80 -37.86 62.34 5.58
CA GLY A 80 -37.07 62.53 4.37
C GLY A 80 -35.70 61.82 4.40
N GLN A 81 -34.69 62.42 3.77
CA GLN A 81 -33.38 61.77 3.58
C GLN A 81 -32.64 61.53 4.90
N ILE A 82 -32.76 62.45 5.87
CA ILE A 82 -32.09 62.35 7.17
C ILE A 82 -32.58 61.12 7.94
N TYR A 83 -33.89 60.87 7.94
CA TYR A 83 -34.48 59.65 8.53
C TYR A 83 -33.89 58.38 7.91
N LEU A 84 -33.83 58.33 6.57
CA LEU A 84 -33.30 57.16 5.85
C LEU A 84 -31.81 56.92 6.16
N ILE A 85 -31.00 57.97 6.24
CA ILE A 85 -29.57 57.86 6.58
C ILE A 85 -29.39 57.35 8.01
N ILE A 86 -30.11 57.90 8.99
CA ILE A 86 -30.04 57.46 10.39
C ILE A 86 -30.45 55.98 10.51
N CYS A 87 -31.55 55.58 9.88
CA CYS A 87 -31.99 54.19 9.88
C CYS A 87 -30.97 53.24 9.25
N ARG A 88 -30.33 53.64 8.13
CA ARG A 88 -29.25 52.84 7.51
C ARG A 88 -28.02 52.73 8.39
N ILE A 89 -27.65 53.81 9.10
CA ILE A 89 -26.53 53.79 10.05
C ILE A 89 -26.84 52.82 11.19
N LEU A 90 -28.02 52.93 11.81
CA LEU A 90 -28.44 52.02 12.89
C LEU A 90 -28.47 50.56 12.43
N LEU A 91 -28.99 50.31 11.23
CA LEU A 91 -29.02 48.97 10.63
C LEU A 91 -27.60 48.44 10.34
N THR A 92 -26.70 49.30 9.85
CA THR A 92 -25.29 48.95 9.62
C THR A 92 -24.61 48.58 10.93
N VAL A 93 -24.77 49.41 11.97
CA VAL A 93 -24.20 49.14 13.31
C VAL A 93 -24.76 47.83 13.87
N PHE A 94 -26.06 47.57 13.72
CA PHE A 94 -26.68 46.32 14.14
C PHE A 94 -26.03 45.11 13.46
N PHE A 95 -25.99 45.06 12.13
CA PHE A 95 -25.45 43.91 11.41
C PHE A 95 -23.94 43.75 11.62
N LEU A 96 -23.15 44.83 11.64
CA LEU A 96 -21.72 44.74 11.95
C LEU A 96 -21.48 44.20 13.36
N SER A 97 -22.30 44.61 14.34
CA SER A 97 -22.21 44.08 15.71
C SER A 97 -22.57 42.59 15.79
N LEU A 98 -23.57 42.14 15.01
CA LEU A 98 -23.94 40.73 14.88
C LEU A 98 -22.79 39.92 14.27
N ILE A 99 -22.25 40.38 13.15
CA ILE A 99 -21.12 39.74 12.45
C ILE A 99 -19.91 39.64 13.36
N TYR A 100 -19.59 40.71 14.10
CA TYR A 100 -18.48 40.74 15.04
C TYR A 100 -18.63 39.69 16.14
N VAL A 101 -19.84 39.49 16.68
CA VAL A 101 -20.08 38.48 17.72
C VAL A 101 -19.99 37.07 17.18
N LEU A 102 -20.54 36.82 15.99
CA LEU A 102 -20.42 35.53 15.31
C LEU A 102 -18.95 35.22 15.01
N TYR A 103 -18.21 36.19 14.49
CA TYR A 103 -16.77 36.11 14.24
C TYR A 103 -16.01 35.80 15.52
N ARG A 104 -16.20 36.60 16.57
CA ARG A 104 -15.51 36.45 17.85
C ARG A 104 -15.79 35.08 18.48
N THR A 105 -17.06 34.66 18.50
CA THR A 105 -17.46 33.35 19.01
C THR A 105 -16.82 32.23 18.18
N ALA A 106 -16.85 32.31 16.85
CA ALA A 106 -16.22 31.31 16.00
C ALA A 106 -14.71 31.19 16.25
N ILE A 107 -14.00 32.31 16.35
CA ILE A 107 -12.54 32.31 16.58
C ILE A 107 -12.16 31.85 17.98
N GLU A 108 -12.88 32.29 19.02
CA GLU A 108 -12.63 31.86 20.40
C GLU A 108 -12.93 30.36 20.57
N MET A 109 -14.00 29.86 19.93
CA MET A 109 -14.29 28.42 19.87
C MET A 109 -13.18 27.66 19.15
N LEU A 110 -12.68 28.17 18.03
CA LEU A 110 -11.55 27.55 17.34
C LEU A 110 -10.29 27.53 18.22
N ASN A 111 -9.94 28.64 18.88
CA ASN A 111 -8.76 28.69 19.74
C ASN A 111 -8.88 27.67 20.90
N LEU A 112 -10.06 27.53 21.51
CA LEU A 112 -10.31 26.55 22.57
C LEU A 112 -10.02 25.11 22.12
N TYR A 113 -10.43 24.74 20.91
CA TYR A 113 -10.13 23.41 20.38
C TYR A 113 -8.72 23.28 19.82
N SER A 114 -8.08 24.39 19.43
CA SER A 114 -6.72 24.40 18.87
C SER A 114 -5.66 23.85 19.82
N GLU A 115 -5.81 24.10 21.13
CA GLU A 115 -4.86 23.64 22.15
C GLU A 115 -4.90 22.12 22.36
N THR A 116 -6.01 21.47 21.97
CA THR A 116 -6.18 20.01 22.07
C THR A 116 -5.66 19.28 20.82
N ILE A 117 -5.36 20.01 19.74
CA ILE A 117 -5.01 19.43 18.44
C ILE A 117 -3.50 19.16 18.35
N LYS A 118 -3.13 17.89 18.13
CA LYS A 118 -1.73 17.46 17.94
C LYS A 118 -1.07 18.17 16.73
N LYS A 119 0.26 18.37 16.79
CA LYS A 119 1.11 19.05 15.77
C LYS A 119 0.75 18.82 14.28
N PRO A 120 0.45 17.59 13.78
CA PRO A 120 0.16 17.40 12.35
C PRO A 120 -1.11 18.09 11.85
N LEU A 121 -2.05 18.43 12.74
CA LEU A 121 -3.32 19.09 12.39
C LEU A 121 -3.29 20.61 12.64
N PHE A 122 -2.18 21.16 13.15
CA PHE A 122 -2.08 22.58 13.49
C PHE A 122 -2.13 23.50 12.27
N LYS A 123 -1.43 23.16 11.18
CA LYS A 123 -1.44 23.94 9.92
C LYS A 123 -2.82 24.02 9.24
N PRO A 124 -3.54 22.89 8.99
CA PRO A 124 -4.89 22.97 8.42
C PRO A 124 -5.87 23.70 9.36
N PHE A 125 -5.68 23.60 10.66
CA PHE A 125 -6.49 24.34 11.64
C PHE A 125 -6.28 25.86 11.55
N GLN A 126 -5.05 26.33 11.36
CA GLN A 126 -4.77 27.75 11.12
C GLN A 126 -5.38 28.23 9.79
N ALA A 127 -5.30 27.42 8.73
CA ALA A 127 -5.92 27.76 7.45
C ALA A 127 -7.46 27.93 7.60
N LEU A 128 -8.10 27.07 8.40
CA LEU A 128 -9.52 27.18 8.73
C LEU A 128 -9.82 28.52 9.44
N LYS A 129 -9.00 28.90 10.44
CA LYS A 129 -9.14 30.19 11.13
C LYS A 129 -9.06 31.37 10.17
N THR A 130 -8.09 31.37 9.26
CA THR A 130 -7.95 32.41 8.22
C THR A 130 -9.16 32.43 7.28
N ALA A 131 -9.68 31.27 6.88
CA ALA A 131 -10.88 31.17 6.04
C ALA A 131 -12.11 31.79 6.72
N PHE A 132 -12.33 31.51 8.02
CA PHE A 132 -13.40 32.16 8.79
C PHE A 132 -13.26 33.68 8.80
N VAL A 133 -12.04 34.21 9.04
CA VAL A 133 -11.78 35.65 9.01
C VAL A 133 -12.19 36.26 7.66
N ILE A 134 -11.77 35.65 6.55
CA ILE A 134 -12.10 36.13 5.19
C ILE A 134 -13.62 36.12 4.98
N VAL A 135 -14.31 35.03 5.32
CA VAL A 135 -15.77 34.93 5.17
C VAL A 135 -16.51 36.01 5.95
N PHE A 136 -16.13 36.25 7.22
CA PHE A 136 -16.76 37.28 8.04
C PHE A 136 -16.51 38.69 7.52
N ILE A 137 -15.30 38.99 7.02
CA ILE A 137 -14.97 40.28 6.39
C ILE A 137 -15.79 40.48 5.11
N THR A 138 -15.84 39.47 4.23
CA THR A 138 -16.62 39.54 3.00
C THR A 138 -18.10 39.74 3.30
N MET A 139 -18.65 39.02 4.28
CA MET A 139 -20.05 39.18 4.71
C MET A 139 -20.32 40.60 5.24
N ALA A 140 -19.41 41.17 6.05
CA ALA A 140 -19.54 42.54 6.55
C ALA A 140 -19.57 43.59 5.42
N ILE A 141 -18.69 43.44 4.42
CA ILE A 141 -18.63 44.33 3.26
C ILE A 141 -19.91 44.22 2.41
N LEU A 142 -20.38 43.00 2.14
CA LEU A 142 -21.59 42.78 1.33
C LEU A 142 -22.83 43.35 2.01
N ILE A 143 -23.00 43.12 3.31
CA ILE A 143 -24.13 43.66 4.07
C ILE A 143 -24.09 45.19 4.08
N PHE A 144 -22.90 45.78 4.25
CA PHE A 144 -22.74 47.22 4.12
C PHE A 144 -23.19 47.71 2.74
N PHE A 145 -22.75 47.08 1.65
CA PHE A 145 -23.18 47.47 0.30
C PHE A 145 -24.68 47.36 0.09
N GLU A 146 -25.30 46.28 0.59
CA GLU A 146 -26.75 46.07 0.49
C GLU A 146 -27.55 47.16 1.22
N ILE A 147 -27.17 47.48 2.47
CA ILE A 147 -27.83 48.51 3.28
C ILE A 147 -27.75 49.89 2.59
N TRP A 148 -26.62 50.18 1.95
CA TRP A 148 -26.37 51.45 1.29
C TRP A 148 -26.83 51.49 -0.18
N LYS A 149 -27.41 50.40 -0.69
CA LYS A 149 -27.90 50.23 -2.06
C LYS A 149 -26.81 50.37 -3.13
N PHE A 150 -25.59 49.93 -2.82
CA PHE A 150 -24.56 49.72 -3.83
C PHE A 150 -24.86 48.42 -4.60
N PRO A 151 -24.50 48.31 -5.90
CA PRO A 151 -24.74 47.11 -6.67
C PRO A 151 -23.91 45.93 -6.14
N THR A 152 -24.56 45.00 -5.44
CA THR A 152 -23.92 43.81 -4.82
C THR A 152 -23.78 42.63 -5.78
N THR A 153 -24.57 42.57 -6.86
CA THR A 153 -24.60 41.46 -7.83
C THR A 153 -23.22 41.05 -8.37
N PRO A 154 -22.35 41.97 -8.83
CA PRO A 154 -21.03 41.58 -9.35
C PRO A 154 -20.15 40.88 -8.30
N PHE A 155 -20.18 41.37 -7.06
CA PHE A 155 -19.40 40.78 -5.95
C PHE A 155 -19.90 39.38 -5.59
N ILE A 156 -21.22 39.18 -5.57
CA ILE A 156 -21.82 37.85 -5.34
C ILE A 156 -21.38 36.87 -6.43
N LEU A 157 -21.39 37.28 -7.70
CA LEU A 157 -20.93 36.43 -8.81
C LEU A 157 -19.45 36.04 -8.67
N PHE A 158 -18.58 36.98 -8.29
CA PHE A 158 -17.17 36.68 -8.03
C PHE A 158 -16.99 35.70 -6.86
N ILE A 159 -17.77 35.83 -5.80
CA ILE A 159 -17.72 34.92 -4.65
C ILE A 159 -18.20 33.53 -5.06
N ILE A 160 -19.30 33.43 -5.80
CA ILE A 160 -19.81 32.14 -6.31
C ILE A 160 -18.73 31.45 -7.16
N LEU A 161 -18.11 32.19 -8.08
CA LEU A 161 -17.03 31.66 -8.92
C LEU A 161 -15.81 31.23 -8.08
N GLY A 162 -15.38 32.06 -7.13
CA GLY A 162 -14.26 31.73 -6.23
C GLY A 162 -14.54 30.51 -5.36
N CYS A 163 -15.76 30.39 -4.81
CA CYS A 163 -16.19 29.22 -4.06
C CYS A 163 -16.21 27.97 -4.95
N ALA A 164 -16.70 28.05 -6.19
CA ALA A 164 -16.69 26.93 -7.13
C ALA A 164 -15.27 26.45 -7.43
N ILE A 165 -14.33 27.38 -7.68
CA ILE A 165 -12.91 27.07 -7.90
C ILE A 165 -12.30 26.41 -6.65
N ALA A 166 -12.57 26.94 -5.46
CA ALA A 166 -12.06 26.39 -4.21
C ALA A 166 -12.61 24.97 -3.94
N VAL A 167 -13.90 24.73 -4.19
CA VAL A 167 -14.52 23.39 -4.06
C VAL A 167 -13.87 22.42 -5.03
N PHE A 168 -13.64 22.83 -6.28
CA PHE A 168 -12.98 21.98 -7.27
C PHE A 168 -11.55 21.62 -6.86
N ALA A 169 -10.78 22.60 -6.37
CA ALA A 169 -9.42 22.38 -5.86
C ALA A 169 -9.37 21.47 -4.62
N LEU A 170 -10.41 21.51 -3.77
CA LEU A 170 -10.48 20.70 -2.54
C LEU A 170 -11.16 19.34 -2.72
N LYS A 171 -11.73 19.06 -3.90
CA LYS A 171 -12.50 17.84 -4.18
C LYS A 171 -11.76 16.56 -3.78
N GLU A 172 -10.50 16.44 -4.16
CA GLU A 172 -9.69 15.26 -3.86
C GLU A 172 -9.35 15.15 -2.37
N ASN A 173 -9.03 16.28 -1.71
CA ASN A 173 -8.74 16.31 -0.27
C ASN A 173 -9.95 15.90 0.57
N ILE A 174 -11.15 16.34 0.18
CA ILE A 174 -12.41 15.97 0.85
C ILE A 174 -12.69 14.48 0.63
N SER A 175 -12.53 13.98 -0.60
CA SER A 175 -12.72 12.56 -0.90
C SER A 175 -11.76 11.66 -0.11
N ASN A 176 -10.49 12.05 0.01
CA ASN A 176 -9.49 11.32 0.82
C ASN A 176 -9.84 11.32 2.32
N PHE A 177 -10.36 12.44 2.85
CA PHE A 177 -10.78 12.54 4.25
C PHE A 177 -11.98 11.63 4.55
N ILE A 178 -13.02 11.67 3.71
CA ILE A 178 -14.20 10.80 3.87
C ILE A 178 -13.78 9.35 3.77
N ALA A 179 -12.95 9.01 2.78
CA ALA A 179 -12.44 7.66 2.61
C ALA A 179 -11.64 7.18 3.83
N GLY A 180 -10.78 8.04 4.39
CA GLY A 180 -10.04 7.72 5.61
C GLY A 180 -10.96 7.49 6.80
N PHE A 181 -12.02 8.29 6.95
CA PHE A 181 -13.01 8.09 8.01
C PHE A 181 -13.73 6.75 7.86
N ASP A 182 -14.16 6.39 6.66
CA ASP A 182 -14.85 5.13 6.37
C ASP A 182 -13.95 3.91 6.59
N ILE A 183 -12.68 3.97 6.18
CA ILE A 183 -11.71 2.88 6.41
C ILE A 183 -11.46 2.67 7.91
N ILE A 184 -11.27 3.77 8.67
CA ILE A 184 -10.99 3.70 10.10
C ILE A 184 -12.22 3.23 10.89
N ASN A 185 -13.42 3.71 10.54
CA ASN A 185 -14.63 3.43 11.31
C ASN A 185 -15.33 2.13 10.87
N GLY A 186 -15.26 1.80 9.58
CA GLY A 186 -15.89 0.60 9.00
C GLY A 186 -15.11 -0.69 9.19
N GLU A 187 -13.92 -0.63 9.81
CA GLU A 187 -12.98 -1.75 9.95
C GLU A 187 -12.73 -2.54 8.65
N ILE A 188 -12.83 -1.87 7.49
CA ILE A 188 -12.71 -2.53 6.19
C ILE A 188 -11.30 -3.12 6.05
N ILE A 189 -10.28 -2.38 6.51
CA ILE A 189 -8.87 -2.76 6.50
C ILE A 189 -8.30 -2.56 7.90
N LYS A 190 -7.57 -3.55 8.41
CA LYS A 190 -6.86 -3.49 9.69
C LYS A 190 -5.36 -3.44 9.48
N LYS A 191 -4.66 -2.89 10.46
CA LYS A 191 -3.20 -2.98 10.52
C LYS A 191 -2.80 -4.45 10.59
N GLY A 192 -1.90 -4.88 9.71
CA GLY A 192 -1.47 -6.27 9.57
C GLY A 192 -2.22 -7.06 8.49
N ASP A 193 -3.32 -6.54 7.92
CA ASP A 193 -3.96 -7.18 6.77
C ASP A 193 -3.03 -7.16 5.57
N TYR A 194 -3.02 -8.24 4.79
CA TYR A 194 -2.36 -8.27 3.49
C TYR A 194 -3.36 -7.86 2.43
N ILE A 195 -2.99 -6.87 1.61
CA ILE A 195 -3.84 -6.32 0.56
C ILE A 195 -3.21 -6.48 -0.82
N LYS A 196 -4.07 -6.74 -1.81
CA LYS A 196 -3.69 -6.77 -3.23
C LYS A 196 -4.63 -5.86 -4.02
N LEU A 197 -4.05 -4.94 -4.77
CA LEU A 197 -4.75 -4.02 -5.65
C LEU A 197 -4.78 -4.57 -7.08
N GLU A 198 -5.80 -4.19 -7.84
CA GLU A 198 -5.91 -4.53 -9.28
C GLU A 198 -4.71 -4.03 -10.11
N SER A 199 -4.03 -2.97 -9.66
CA SER A 199 -2.82 -2.46 -10.32
C SER A 199 -1.58 -3.35 -10.13
N GLY A 200 -1.68 -4.46 -9.39
CA GLY A 200 -0.56 -5.36 -9.07
C GLY A 200 0.27 -4.92 -7.85
N GLU A 201 -0.07 -3.79 -7.23
CA GLU A 201 0.53 -3.36 -5.96
C GLU A 201 0.00 -4.25 -4.82
N GLU A 202 0.89 -4.89 -4.08
CA GLU A 202 0.53 -5.79 -2.97
C GLU A 202 1.46 -5.67 -1.77
N GLY A 203 0.96 -6.01 -0.58
CA GLY A 203 1.76 -5.99 0.64
C GLY A 203 0.96 -5.96 1.93
N SER A 204 1.67 -5.88 3.06
CA SER A 204 1.07 -5.85 4.40
C SER A 204 0.85 -4.43 4.90
N VAL A 205 -0.33 -4.15 5.46
CA VAL A 205 -0.68 -2.82 5.99
C VAL A 205 0.10 -2.51 7.26
N LEU A 206 0.98 -1.52 7.22
CA LEU A 206 1.78 -1.06 8.37
C LEU A 206 1.03 -0.05 9.23
N ASN A 207 0.37 0.89 8.57
CA ASN A 207 -0.28 2.01 9.22
C ASN A 207 -1.41 2.56 8.36
N ILE A 208 -2.46 3.05 9.02
CA ILE A 208 -3.62 3.65 8.38
C ILE A 208 -3.71 5.08 8.87
N THR A 209 -3.57 6.03 7.96
CA THR A 209 -3.78 7.45 8.26
C THR A 209 -5.09 7.94 7.65
N TRP A 210 -5.51 9.14 8.03
CA TRP A 210 -6.71 9.75 7.48
C TRP A 210 -6.58 10.17 6.01
N ARG A 211 -5.38 10.16 5.41
CA ARG A 211 -5.15 10.54 3.99
C ARG A 211 -4.71 9.38 3.11
N HIS A 212 -3.94 8.46 3.66
CA HIS A 212 -3.32 7.35 2.94
C HIS A 212 -3.11 6.17 3.88
N ILE A 213 -2.89 5.00 3.31
CA ILE A 213 -2.34 3.84 4.01
C ILE A 213 -0.88 3.65 3.62
N GLU A 214 -0.10 3.10 4.54
CA GLU A 214 1.27 2.67 4.31
C GLU A 214 1.28 1.14 4.22
N VAL A 215 1.73 0.61 3.09
CA VAL A 215 1.76 -0.82 2.79
C VAL A 215 3.20 -1.23 2.56
N LYS A 216 3.65 -2.25 3.28
CA LYS A 216 4.99 -2.84 3.10
C LYS A 216 4.91 -3.91 2.02
N SER A 217 5.54 -3.64 0.89
CA SER A 217 5.74 -4.59 -0.20
C SER A 217 6.77 -5.66 0.18
N PHE A 218 6.80 -6.76 -0.57
CA PHE A 218 7.72 -7.87 -0.39
C PHE A 218 9.20 -7.45 -0.51
N ASP A 219 9.48 -6.53 -1.43
CA ASP A 219 10.80 -5.95 -1.67
C ASP A 219 11.21 -4.91 -0.60
N GLU A 220 10.61 -4.96 0.60
CA GLU A 220 10.83 -4.07 1.73
C GLU A 220 10.51 -2.58 1.45
N LYS A 221 9.86 -2.26 0.32
CA LYS A 221 9.43 -0.89 0.00
C LYS A 221 8.13 -0.53 0.72
N ILE A 222 8.01 0.74 1.12
CA ILE A 222 6.78 1.29 1.68
C ILE A 222 6.00 1.99 0.56
N LEU A 223 4.86 1.39 0.18
CA LEU A 223 3.90 1.92 -0.76
C LEU A 223 2.92 2.84 -0.03
N ILE A 224 2.80 4.09 -0.49
CA ILE A 224 1.87 5.08 0.05
C ILE A 224 0.66 5.16 -0.88
N ILE A 225 -0.47 4.59 -0.45
CA ILE A 225 -1.67 4.51 -1.26
C ILE A 225 -2.73 5.49 -0.72
N PRO A 226 -3.16 6.49 -1.52
CA PRO A 226 -4.21 7.42 -1.11
C PRO A 226 -5.54 6.73 -0.82
N ASN A 227 -6.24 7.14 0.24
CA ASN A 227 -7.50 6.51 0.65
C ASN A 227 -8.59 6.58 -0.44
N SER A 228 -8.65 7.66 -1.23
CA SER A 228 -9.60 7.76 -2.34
C SER A 228 -9.33 6.80 -3.50
N ARG A 229 -8.09 6.31 -3.65
CA ARG A 229 -7.75 5.27 -4.66
C ARG A 229 -8.21 3.91 -4.16
N LEU A 230 -8.05 3.62 -2.87
CA LEU A 230 -8.46 2.35 -2.25
C LEU A 230 -9.96 2.09 -2.33
N ILE A 231 -10.79 3.09 -2.05
CA ILE A 231 -12.25 2.91 -2.09
C ILE A 231 -12.78 2.74 -3.51
N LYS A 232 -12.05 3.26 -4.50
CA LYS A 232 -12.47 3.20 -5.91
C LYS A 232 -11.94 1.97 -6.65
N ALA A 233 -10.85 1.37 -6.17
CA ALA A 233 -10.24 0.20 -6.78
C ALA A 233 -10.82 -1.09 -6.20
N LYS A 234 -10.82 -2.16 -7.01
CA LYS A 234 -11.07 -3.51 -6.48
C LYS A 234 -9.91 -3.87 -5.54
N LEU A 235 -10.26 -4.33 -4.34
CA LEU A 235 -9.33 -4.67 -3.27
C LEU A 235 -9.58 -6.10 -2.81
N GLU A 236 -8.53 -6.90 -2.74
CA GLU A 236 -8.54 -8.21 -2.11
C GLU A 236 -7.84 -8.13 -0.75
N ILE A 237 -8.52 -8.58 0.31
CA ILE A 237 -8.03 -8.52 1.69
C ILE A 237 -7.90 -9.93 2.23
N LEU A 238 -6.70 -10.29 2.65
CA LEU A 238 -6.41 -11.57 3.29
C LEU A 238 -6.28 -11.36 4.79
N ARG A 239 -7.32 -11.76 5.55
CA ARG A 239 -7.46 -11.52 7.00
C ARG A 239 -6.67 -12.50 7.88
N LYS A 240 -6.30 -13.67 7.35
CA LYS A 240 -5.47 -14.63 8.09
C LYS A 240 -4.00 -14.27 7.91
N PRO A 241 -3.26 -13.96 9.01
CA PRO A 241 -1.82 -13.78 8.91
C PRO A 241 -1.23 -15.07 8.35
N PRO A 242 -0.32 -14.99 7.37
CA PRO A 242 0.23 -16.17 6.74
C PRO A 242 0.92 -17.04 7.79
N LYS A 243 0.75 -18.36 7.68
CA LYS A 243 1.42 -19.33 8.55
C LYS A 243 2.93 -19.13 8.39
N LYS A 244 3.59 -18.70 9.46
CA LYS A 244 5.03 -18.50 9.45
C LYS A 244 5.76 -19.81 9.67
N ALA A 245 6.83 -20.00 8.91
CA ALA A 245 7.75 -21.11 9.03
C ALA A 245 8.53 -21.01 10.35
N LYS A 246 8.85 -22.17 10.95
CA LYS A 246 9.74 -22.24 12.12
C LYS A 246 11.12 -21.67 11.80
N GLU A 247 11.65 -22.05 10.65
CA GLU A 247 12.89 -21.54 10.09
C GLU A 247 12.61 -20.99 8.69
N PRO A 248 13.11 -19.78 8.35
CA PRO A 248 12.87 -19.19 7.03
C PRO A 248 13.63 -19.94 5.94
N PHE A 249 13.06 -19.99 4.73
CA PHE A 249 13.75 -20.49 3.56
C PHE A 249 14.73 -19.46 3.03
N ARG A 250 15.99 -19.84 2.88
CA ARG A 250 17.01 -19.00 2.23
C ARG A 250 17.26 -19.54 0.85
N PHE A 251 17.11 -18.69 -0.15
CA PHE A 251 17.42 -19.04 -1.52
C PHE A 251 18.92 -18.92 -1.76
N TYR A 252 19.49 -19.94 -2.38
CA TYR A 252 20.88 -20.02 -2.81
C TYR A 252 20.90 -20.15 -4.33
N THR A 253 21.96 -19.65 -4.95
CA THR A 253 22.22 -19.85 -6.37
C THR A 253 23.57 -20.51 -6.54
N ARG A 254 23.72 -21.28 -7.61
CA ARG A 254 24.99 -21.89 -8.01
C ARG A 254 25.61 -21.16 -9.21
N LEU A 255 26.94 -21.13 -9.24
CA LEU A 255 27.74 -20.84 -10.42
C LEU A 255 28.65 -22.02 -10.69
N ASN A 256 28.71 -22.47 -11.95
CA ASN A 256 29.59 -23.55 -12.36
C ASN A 256 30.78 -23.00 -13.13
N ALA A 257 31.98 -23.42 -12.74
CA ALA A 257 33.21 -23.21 -13.49
C ALA A 257 33.66 -24.53 -14.14
N LYS A 258 33.97 -24.47 -15.43
CA LYS A 258 34.47 -25.62 -16.19
C LYS A 258 35.98 -25.73 -15.99
N GLU A 259 36.45 -26.86 -15.46
CA GLU A 259 37.86 -27.18 -15.28
C GLU A 259 38.26 -28.27 -16.27
N LEU A 260 39.22 -27.97 -17.15
CA LEU A 260 39.71 -28.95 -18.13
C LEU A 260 40.64 -29.95 -17.42
N THR A 261 40.28 -31.24 -17.44
CA THR A 261 41.10 -32.28 -16.79
C THR A 261 42.34 -32.68 -17.61
N GLY A 262 42.33 -32.39 -18.91
CA GLY A 262 43.34 -32.84 -19.87
C GLY A 262 43.22 -34.31 -20.27
N LEU A 263 42.34 -35.09 -19.63
CA LEU A 263 42.08 -36.48 -20.00
C LEU A 263 41.22 -36.52 -21.28
N LYS A 264 41.60 -37.41 -22.19
CA LYS A 264 40.86 -37.69 -23.41
C LYS A 264 40.73 -39.19 -23.65
N ALA A 265 39.58 -39.64 -24.15
CA ALA A 265 39.38 -41.01 -24.62
C ALA A 265 39.11 -41.02 -26.12
N LYS A 266 39.83 -41.87 -26.85
CA LYS A 266 39.60 -42.06 -28.29
C LYS A 266 38.72 -43.26 -28.65
N ASN A 267 38.44 -44.12 -27.67
CA ASN A 267 37.70 -45.37 -27.86
C ASN A 267 36.96 -45.78 -26.57
N LEU A 268 36.14 -46.84 -26.64
CA LEU A 268 35.30 -47.25 -25.51
C LEU A 268 36.13 -47.80 -24.34
N THR A 269 37.25 -48.46 -24.61
CA THR A 269 38.12 -49.01 -23.56
C THR A 269 38.76 -47.90 -22.73
N GLU A 270 39.28 -46.86 -23.38
CA GLU A 270 39.82 -45.68 -22.71
C GLU A 270 38.73 -44.91 -21.96
N LEU A 271 37.55 -44.73 -22.59
CA LEU A 271 36.39 -44.08 -21.96
C LEU A 271 35.99 -44.80 -20.67
N LEU A 272 35.80 -46.12 -20.72
CA LEU A 272 35.42 -46.93 -19.56
C LEU A 272 36.46 -46.86 -18.45
N ARG A 273 37.76 -46.93 -18.78
CA ARG A 273 38.83 -46.79 -17.79
C ARG A 273 38.74 -45.45 -17.08
N TYR A 274 38.63 -44.36 -17.82
CA TYR A 274 38.58 -43.03 -17.21
C TYR A 274 37.29 -42.78 -16.44
N ILE A 275 36.12 -43.22 -16.92
CA ILE A 275 34.84 -43.09 -16.17
C ILE A 275 34.97 -43.70 -14.76
N ARG A 276 35.70 -44.81 -14.62
CA ARG A 276 35.95 -45.48 -13.33
C ARG A 276 36.89 -44.71 -12.40
N GLU A 277 37.78 -43.91 -12.94
CA GLU A 277 38.86 -43.23 -12.19
C GLU A 277 38.60 -41.74 -11.93
N VAL A 278 37.87 -41.05 -12.82
CA VAL A 278 37.65 -39.60 -12.72
C VAL A 278 36.78 -39.24 -11.51
N PRO A 279 36.95 -38.04 -10.93
CA PRO A 279 36.09 -37.55 -9.83
C PRO A 279 34.60 -37.48 -10.22
N ASP A 280 33.71 -37.56 -9.22
CA ASP A 280 32.25 -37.47 -9.43
C ASP A 280 31.87 -36.18 -10.17
N SER A 281 32.56 -35.08 -9.91
CA SER A 281 32.36 -33.78 -10.58
C SER A 281 32.53 -33.82 -12.11
N VAL A 282 33.25 -34.82 -12.65
CA VAL A 282 33.38 -35.04 -14.10
C VAL A 282 32.15 -35.74 -14.65
N ILE A 283 31.68 -36.79 -13.95
CA ILE A 283 30.45 -37.49 -14.33
C ILE A 283 29.25 -36.54 -14.21
N PHE A 284 29.20 -35.71 -13.18
CA PHE A 284 28.19 -34.66 -13.01
C PHE A 284 28.17 -33.68 -14.18
N TYR A 285 29.35 -33.23 -14.64
CA TYR A 285 29.44 -32.32 -15.78
C TYR A 285 28.83 -32.93 -17.05
N HIS A 286 29.26 -34.14 -17.43
CA HIS A 286 28.83 -34.82 -18.67
C HIS A 286 27.41 -35.40 -18.60
N THR A 287 26.70 -35.21 -17.49
CA THR A 287 25.32 -35.67 -17.28
C THR A 287 24.41 -34.50 -16.94
N HIS A 288 24.52 -33.96 -15.72
CA HIS A 288 23.63 -32.93 -15.19
C HIS A 288 23.89 -31.55 -15.79
N ASP A 289 25.14 -31.10 -15.84
CA ASP A 289 25.43 -29.78 -16.42
C ASP A 289 25.22 -29.79 -17.94
N PHE A 290 25.48 -30.91 -18.60
CA PHE A 290 25.11 -31.10 -20.00
C PHE A 290 23.61 -30.87 -20.21
N ILE A 291 22.76 -31.51 -19.41
CA ILE A 291 21.32 -31.28 -19.47
C ILE A 291 20.96 -29.81 -19.18
N GLU A 292 21.60 -29.18 -18.19
CA GLU A 292 21.36 -27.76 -17.85
C GLU A 292 21.67 -26.82 -19.03
N GLU A 293 22.80 -27.04 -19.70
CA GLU A 293 23.27 -26.23 -20.82
C GLU A 293 22.38 -26.39 -22.08
N TYR A 294 21.77 -27.56 -22.26
CA TYR A 294 20.95 -27.88 -23.44
C TYR A 294 19.43 -27.98 -23.16
N HIS A 295 18.96 -27.58 -21.97
CA HIS A 295 17.55 -27.66 -21.53
C HIS A 295 16.52 -26.96 -22.43
N TYR A 296 16.94 -26.14 -23.38
CA TYR A 296 16.05 -25.47 -24.33
C TYR A 296 15.58 -26.39 -25.47
N LEU A 297 16.16 -27.59 -25.61
CA LEU A 297 15.95 -28.49 -26.75
C LEU A 297 15.79 -29.96 -26.30
N THR A 298 14.67 -30.32 -25.68
CA THR A 298 14.24 -31.73 -25.67
C THR A 298 13.84 -32.19 -27.09
N PRO A 299 14.11 -33.45 -27.52
CA PRO A 299 14.48 -34.57 -26.66
C PRO A 299 15.63 -35.45 -27.20
N GLN A 300 16.84 -34.95 -27.49
CA GLN A 300 17.99 -35.85 -27.75
C GLN A 300 19.34 -35.18 -27.45
N PRO A 301 20.31 -35.84 -26.77
CA PRO A 301 20.27 -36.98 -25.84
C PRO A 301 20.35 -36.56 -24.36
N SER A 302 20.16 -37.51 -23.43
CA SER A 302 20.14 -37.25 -21.97
C SER A 302 21.53 -37.05 -21.36
N ASN A 303 22.62 -37.43 -22.03
CA ASN A 303 23.98 -37.24 -21.55
C ASN A 303 24.99 -37.15 -22.69
N GLU A 304 26.13 -36.53 -22.41
CA GLU A 304 27.20 -36.31 -23.39
C GLU A 304 27.89 -37.62 -23.81
N PHE A 305 27.94 -38.62 -22.92
CA PHE A 305 28.52 -39.93 -23.23
C PHE A 305 27.77 -40.61 -24.38
N ALA A 306 26.44 -40.62 -24.33
CA ALA A 306 25.60 -41.16 -25.39
C ALA A 306 25.79 -40.40 -26.71
N LEU A 307 25.82 -39.06 -26.65
CA LEU A 307 26.04 -38.22 -27.82
C LEU A 307 27.35 -38.56 -28.53
N TRP A 308 28.44 -38.64 -27.76
CA TRP A 308 29.76 -38.92 -28.30
C TRP A 308 29.87 -40.33 -28.86
N ILE A 309 29.36 -41.33 -28.14
CA ILE A 309 29.39 -42.74 -28.59
C ILE A 309 28.62 -42.93 -29.90
N GLY A 310 27.49 -42.24 -30.08
CA GLY A 310 26.73 -42.28 -31.32
C GLY A 310 27.47 -41.57 -32.44
N ASN A 311 27.87 -40.31 -32.21
CA ASN A 311 28.40 -39.46 -33.28
C ASN A 311 29.84 -39.78 -33.69
N ALA A 312 30.75 -39.93 -32.71
CA ALA A 312 32.19 -40.08 -32.97
C ALA A 312 32.61 -41.54 -33.18
N LEU A 313 31.89 -42.51 -32.59
CA LEU A 313 32.20 -43.94 -32.72
C LEU A 313 31.21 -44.71 -33.61
N GLY A 314 30.04 -44.14 -33.91
CA GLY A 314 29.01 -44.79 -34.73
C GLY A 314 28.32 -45.97 -34.05
N TYR A 315 28.29 -46.00 -32.71
CA TYR A 315 27.65 -47.08 -31.95
C TYR A 315 26.22 -46.70 -31.52
N ASP A 316 25.32 -46.53 -32.50
CA ASP A 316 23.95 -46.04 -32.29
C ASP A 316 23.17 -46.82 -31.22
N ALA A 317 23.24 -48.16 -31.25
CA ALA A 317 22.53 -49.00 -30.29
C ALA A 317 23.03 -48.81 -28.84
N LEU A 318 24.33 -48.57 -28.66
CA LEU A 318 24.91 -48.27 -27.35
C LEU A 318 24.54 -46.86 -26.89
N ALA A 319 24.59 -45.89 -27.81
CA ALA A 319 24.18 -44.52 -27.56
C ALA A 319 22.71 -44.42 -27.16
N GLU A 320 21.82 -45.18 -27.82
CA GLU A 320 20.40 -45.27 -27.46
C GLU A 320 20.21 -45.88 -26.07
N LYS A 321 20.89 -47.00 -25.77
CA LYS A 321 20.85 -47.63 -24.44
C LYS A 321 21.32 -46.67 -23.34
N LEU A 322 22.37 -45.89 -23.58
CA LEU A 322 22.83 -44.87 -22.63
C LEU A 322 21.90 -43.65 -22.55
N SER A 323 21.27 -43.26 -23.66
CA SER A 323 20.30 -42.17 -23.68
C SER A 323 19.01 -42.51 -22.93
N SER A 324 18.62 -43.79 -22.93
CA SER A 324 17.42 -44.30 -22.25
C SER A 324 17.51 -44.28 -20.71
N MET A 325 18.69 -44.01 -20.16
CA MET A 325 18.86 -43.91 -18.71
C MET A 325 18.23 -42.61 -18.20
N ASP A 326 17.34 -42.75 -17.23
CA ASP A 326 16.93 -41.61 -16.41
C ASP A 326 18.02 -41.32 -15.38
N ILE A 327 18.85 -40.33 -15.68
CA ILE A 327 19.98 -39.88 -14.85
C ILE A 327 19.52 -39.42 -13.47
N PHE A 328 18.25 -39.07 -13.33
CA PHE A 328 17.74 -38.44 -12.14
C PHE A 328 16.93 -39.35 -11.22
N GLU A 329 16.68 -40.59 -11.61
CA GLU A 329 16.25 -41.66 -10.69
C GLU A 329 17.37 -42.04 -9.72
N PHE A 330 18.62 -41.77 -10.09
CA PHE A 330 19.78 -42.08 -9.28
C PHE A 330 19.93 -41.11 -8.10
N SER A 331 20.32 -41.67 -6.95
CA SER A 331 20.48 -40.93 -5.70
C SER A 331 21.88 -40.35 -5.52
N SER A 332 22.84 -40.78 -6.35
CA SER A 332 24.21 -40.29 -6.31
C SER A 332 24.90 -40.39 -7.67
N ILE A 333 25.92 -39.55 -7.86
CA ILE A 333 26.78 -39.58 -9.06
C ILE A 333 27.55 -40.90 -9.18
N GLY A 334 27.87 -41.53 -8.06
CA GLY A 334 28.47 -42.86 -8.04
C GLY A 334 27.58 -43.93 -8.68
N GLU A 335 26.27 -43.89 -8.48
CA GLU A 335 25.32 -44.83 -9.09
C GLU A 335 25.25 -44.63 -10.61
N ILE A 336 25.24 -43.39 -11.07
CA ILE A 336 25.28 -43.05 -12.51
C ILE A 336 26.59 -43.54 -13.13
N ARG A 337 27.74 -43.24 -12.50
CA ARG A 337 29.06 -43.74 -12.94
C ARG A 337 29.03 -45.25 -13.11
N LYS A 338 28.52 -45.96 -12.11
CA LYS A 338 28.44 -47.43 -12.12
C LYS A 338 27.55 -47.90 -13.27
N ARG A 339 26.35 -47.35 -13.41
CA ARG A 339 25.42 -47.73 -14.48
C ARG A 339 25.99 -47.51 -15.88
N VAL A 340 26.59 -46.34 -16.12
CA VAL A 340 27.27 -46.03 -17.39
C VAL A 340 28.39 -47.03 -17.66
N SER A 341 29.22 -47.30 -16.64
CA SER A 341 30.34 -48.25 -16.74
C SER A 341 29.86 -49.66 -17.07
N ASP A 342 28.82 -50.14 -16.38
CA ASP A 342 28.25 -51.47 -16.56
C ASP A 342 27.70 -51.65 -18.00
N ILE A 343 27.04 -50.62 -18.55
CA ILE A 343 26.50 -50.65 -19.92
C ILE A 343 27.64 -50.74 -20.96
N ILE A 344 28.70 -49.95 -20.80
CA ILE A 344 29.83 -49.94 -21.72
C ILE A 344 30.62 -51.27 -21.62
N GLU A 345 30.82 -51.78 -20.41
CA GLU A 345 31.51 -53.06 -20.16
C GLU A 345 30.74 -54.26 -20.75
N GLU A 346 29.42 -54.29 -20.58
CA GLU A 346 28.55 -55.30 -21.18
C GLU A 346 28.65 -55.26 -22.72
N TYR A 347 28.70 -54.07 -23.32
CA TYR A 347 28.82 -53.93 -24.77
C TYR A 347 30.18 -54.42 -25.29
N LEU A 348 31.28 -54.03 -24.64
CA LEU A 348 32.63 -54.45 -24.99
C LEU A 348 32.83 -55.97 -24.86
N SER A 349 32.22 -56.58 -23.84
CA SER A 349 32.28 -58.04 -23.62
C SER A 349 31.60 -58.83 -24.74
N ASN A 350 30.52 -58.28 -25.31
CA ASN A 350 29.76 -58.90 -26.39
C ASN A 350 30.31 -58.55 -27.80
N ASN A 351 31.11 -57.48 -27.92
CA ASN A 351 31.62 -56.97 -29.20
C ASN A 351 33.12 -56.64 -29.08
N PRO A 352 34.03 -57.60 -29.28
CA PRO A 352 35.48 -57.44 -29.06
C PRO A 352 36.21 -56.53 -30.08
N GLY A 353 35.48 -55.67 -30.81
CA GLY A 353 36.03 -54.73 -31.80
C GLY A 353 35.87 -53.28 -31.35
N ASP A 354 36.83 -52.77 -30.58
CA ASP A 354 36.87 -51.37 -30.16
C ASP A 354 37.49 -50.50 -31.28
N LYS A 355 36.73 -49.52 -31.75
CA LYS A 355 37.15 -48.59 -32.81
C LYS A 355 37.68 -47.31 -32.16
N ASN A 356 38.69 -46.69 -32.79
CA ASN A 356 39.08 -45.33 -32.44
C ASN A 356 38.22 -44.34 -33.22
N CYS A 357 37.87 -43.22 -32.60
CA CYS A 357 37.30 -42.05 -33.27
C CYS A 357 38.34 -41.39 -34.21
N GLU A 358 37.89 -40.44 -35.02
CA GLU A 358 38.78 -39.60 -35.82
C GLU A 358 39.60 -38.65 -34.93
N GLU A 359 40.73 -38.19 -35.45
CA GLU A 359 41.60 -37.24 -34.74
C GLU A 359 40.87 -35.91 -34.52
N GLY A 360 40.81 -35.45 -33.27
CA GLY A 360 40.05 -34.26 -32.87
C GLY A 360 38.61 -34.53 -32.43
N GLU A 361 38.10 -35.76 -32.59
CA GLU A 361 36.79 -36.19 -32.08
C GLU A 361 36.90 -36.97 -30.76
N GLU A 362 38.03 -36.85 -30.03
CA GLU A 362 38.17 -37.57 -28.76
C GLU A 362 37.18 -37.06 -27.69
N PHE A 363 36.73 -37.94 -26.79
CA PHE A 363 35.93 -37.53 -25.65
C PHE A 363 36.79 -36.76 -24.65
N HIS A 364 36.43 -35.51 -24.37
CA HIS A 364 37.15 -34.67 -23.42
C HIS A 364 36.51 -34.73 -22.04
N PHE A 365 37.25 -35.17 -21.02
CA PHE A 365 36.75 -35.15 -19.66
C PHE A 365 36.87 -33.73 -19.08
N ILE A 366 35.74 -33.15 -18.72
CA ILE A 366 35.63 -31.82 -18.14
C ILE A 366 35.05 -31.97 -16.74
N LYS A 367 35.61 -31.21 -15.80
CA LYS A 367 35.17 -31.19 -14.41
C LYS A 367 34.31 -29.97 -14.16
N SER A 368 33.17 -30.17 -13.47
CA SER A 368 32.36 -29.07 -12.95
C SER A 368 32.80 -28.68 -11.54
N VAL A 369 33.09 -27.40 -11.32
CA VAL A 369 33.37 -26.84 -10.00
C VAL A 369 32.25 -25.86 -9.65
N SER A 370 31.34 -26.28 -8.77
CA SER A 370 30.21 -25.48 -8.33
C SER A 370 30.56 -24.59 -7.14
N VAL A 371 30.21 -23.30 -7.24
CA VAL A 371 30.30 -22.32 -6.16
C VAL A 371 28.88 -21.93 -5.75
N ILE A 372 28.53 -22.22 -4.50
CA ILE A 372 27.21 -21.92 -3.93
C ILE A 372 27.25 -20.56 -3.26
N MET A 373 26.31 -19.68 -3.62
CA MET A 373 26.21 -18.34 -3.06
C MET A 373 24.82 -18.10 -2.47
N PRO A 374 24.73 -17.52 -1.26
CA PRO A 374 23.44 -17.09 -0.72
C PRO A 374 22.90 -15.91 -1.55
N THR A 375 21.61 -15.93 -1.84
CA THR A 375 20.90 -14.77 -2.41
C THR A 375 20.39 -13.87 -1.27
N PRO A 376 20.04 -12.60 -1.52
CA PRO A 376 19.39 -11.76 -0.51
C PRO A 376 17.94 -12.17 -0.22
N TYR A 377 17.38 -13.14 -0.95
CA TYR A 377 15.98 -13.51 -0.83
C TYR A 377 15.75 -14.55 0.26
N ILE A 378 14.84 -14.21 1.17
CA ILE A 378 14.45 -15.04 2.32
C ILE A 378 12.93 -15.07 2.38
N ALA A 379 12.34 -16.24 2.55
CA ALA A 379 10.91 -16.42 2.70
C ALA A 379 10.55 -17.00 4.07
N HIS A 380 9.66 -16.34 4.79
CA HIS A 380 9.18 -16.74 6.11
C HIS A 380 7.81 -17.42 6.05
N ASP A 381 7.11 -17.34 4.93
CA ASP A 381 5.82 -17.97 4.70
C ASP A 381 5.61 -18.32 3.21
N LEU A 382 4.50 -19.00 2.90
CA LEU A 382 4.19 -19.45 1.53
C LEU A 382 4.05 -18.29 0.52
N ARG A 383 3.55 -17.12 0.95
CA ARG A 383 3.32 -15.98 0.05
C ARG A 383 4.65 -15.35 -0.33
N GLU A 384 5.49 -15.10 0.67
CA GLU A 384 6.87 -14.66 0.46
C GLU A 384 7.63 -15.66 -0.44
N PHE A 385 7.45 -16.95 -0.20
CA PHE A 385 8.09 -18.01 -1.00
C PHE A 385 7.70 -17.96 -2.48
N VAL A 386 6.39 -17.86 -2.78
CA VAL A 386 5.88 -17.72 -4.16
C VAL A 386 6.39 -16.43 -4.82
N GLN A 387 6.41 -15.32 -4.08
CA GLN A 387 6.93 -14.06 -4.61
C GLN A 387 8.41 -14.19 -4.98
N VAL A 388 9.23 -14.80 -4.12
CA VAL A 388 10.65 -15.03 -4.45
C VAL A 388 10.81 -15.92 -5.68
N LEU A 389 10.05 -17.01 -5.79
CA LEU A 389 10.12 -17.93 -6.93
C LEU A 389 9.93 -17.23 -8.29
N ARG A 390 9.14 -16.14 -8.33
CA ARG A 390 8.94 -15.33 -9.55
C ARG A 390 10.20 -14.57 -10.00
N PHE A 391 11.17 -14.35 -9.12
CA PHE A 391 12.37 -13.53 -9.40
C PHE A 391 13.70 -14.28 -9.36
N ILE A 392 13.77 -15.48 -8.75
CA ILE A 392 15.02 -16.23 -8.68
C ILE A 392 15.54 -16.63 -10.06
N SER A 393 16.86 -16.83 -10.15
CA SER A 393 17.48 -17.36 -11.37
C SER A 393 17.10 -18.82 -11.59
N SER A 394 17.14 -19.27 -12.85
CA SER A 394 17.06 -20.69 -13.21
C SER A 394 18.08 -21.53 -12.42
N ASN A 395 19.29 -21.01 -12.23
CA ASN A 395 20.35 -21.68 -11.46
C ASN A 395 19.97 -21.90 -9.99
N SER A 396 19.21 -20.98 -9.39
CA SER A 396 18.71 -21.14 -8.02
C SER A 396 17.64 -22.23 -7.95
N LEU A 397 16.73 -22.26 -8.93
CA LEU A 397 15.72 -23.30 -9.03
C LEU A 397 16.35 -24.68 -9.27
N PHE A 398 17.35 -24.74 -10.17
CA PHE A 398 18.12 -25.95 -10.43
C PHE A 398 18.82 -26.46 -9.18
N PHE A 399 19.50 -25.57 -8.45
CA PHE A 399 20.18 -25.90 -7.21
C PHE A 399 19.22 -26.50 -6.16
N HIS A 400 18.06 -25.89 -5.97
CA HIS A 400 17.12 -26.31 -4.93
C HIS A 400 16.22 -27.50 -5.28
N ILE A 401 16.01 -27.78 -6.57
CA ILE A 401 15.19 -28.91 -7.03
C ILE A 401 16.03 -30.10 -7.46
N TYR A 402 16.98 -29.88 -8.37
CA TYR A 402 17.73 -30.95 -9.04
C TYR A 402 18.93 -31.37 -8.19
N GLU A 403 19.83 -30.41 -7.89
CA GLU A 403 21.06 -30.69 -7.14
C GLU A 403 20.78 -31.06 -5.68
N ALA A 404 19.67 -30.58 -5.12
CA ALA A 404 19.22 -30.93 -3.77
C ALA A 404 19.06 -32.44 -3.57
N LYS A 405 18.55 -33.18 -4.57
CA LYS A 405 18.42 -34.64 -4.49
C LYS A 405 19.78 -35.33 -4.27
N LEU A 406 20.82 -34.85 -4.96
CA LEU A 406 22.18 -35.37 -4.85
C LEU A 406 22.86 -34.98 -3.54
N ARG A 407 22.56 -33.79 -2.99
CA ARG A 407 23.15 -33.31 -1.72
C ARG A 407 22.49 -33.92 -0.49
N VAL A 408 21.17 -33.89 -0.43
CA VAL A 408 20.40 -34.21 0.77
C VAL A 408 20.32 -35.72 0.96
N GLY A 409 20.33 -36.48 -0.15
CA GLY A 409 20.02 -37.90 -0.14
C GLY A 409 18.56 -38.15 0.24
N LYS A 410 17.97 -39.23 -0.29
CA LYS A 410 16.52 -39.46 -0.40
C LYS A 410 15.81 -38.53 -1.40
N ILE A 411 14.61 -38.98 -1.78
CA ILE A 411 13.69 -38.51 -2.81
C ILE A 411 13.06 -37.15 -2.43
N SER A 412 13.84 -36.11 -2.12
CA SER A 412 13.25 -34.80 -1.82
C SER A 412 14.12 -33.66 -2.32
N ASN A 413 13.47 -32.54 -2.61
CA ASN A 413 14.10 -31.27 -2.92
C ASN A 413 14.05 -30.33 -1.70
N ASP A 414 14.86 -29.25 -1.73
CA ASP A 414 14.96 -28.30 -0.63
C ASP A 414 13.61 -27.63 -0.33
N PHE A 415 12.78 -27.38 -1.36
CA PHE A 415 11.48 -26.75 -1.21
C PHE A 415 10.50 -27.63 -0.45
N SER A 416 10.35 -28.89 -0.87
CA SER A 416 9.45 -29.87 -0.25
C SER A 416 9.87 -30.16 1.20
N LEU A 417 11.19 -30.19 1.46
CA LEU A 417 11.72 -30.34 2.81
C LEU A 417 11.31 -29.16 3.70
N TRP A 418 11.51 -27.93 3.23
CA TRP A 418 11.13 -26.74 3.99
C TRP A 418 9.62 -26.65 4.24
N LEU A 419 8.80 -26.94 3.22
CA LEU A 419 7.35 -26.94 3.33
C LEU A 419 6.86 -27.93 4.39
N SER A 420 7.42 -29.14 4.41
CA SER A 420 7.03 -30.18 5.36
C SER A 420 7.57 -29.92 6.78
N GLU A 421 8.84 -29.55 6.93
CA GLU A 421 9.50 -29.45 8.25
C GLU A 421 9.29 -28.10 8.95
N SER A 422 9.42 -27.01 8.19
CA SER A 422 9.38 -25.65 8.73
C SER A 422 7.97 -25.08 8.73
N LEU A 423 7.19 -25.31 7.67
CA LEU A 423 5.80 -24.85 7.58
C LEU A 423 4.78 -25.90 8.02
N GLY A 424 5.13 -27.19 8.09
CA GLY A 424 4.19 -28.25 8.46
C GLY A 424 3.14 -28.54 7.39
N GLU A 425 3.42 -28.22 6.12
CA GLU A 425 2.54 -28.42 4.97
C GLU A 425 2.90 -29.69 4.19
N SER A 426 2.69 -30.86 4.81
CA SER A 426 3.10 -32.14 4.23
C SER A 426 2.39 -32.47 2.91
N LYS A 427 1.11 -32.12 2.75
CA LYS A 427 0.37 -32.36 1.50
C LYS A 427 0.91 -31.51 0.35
N LEU A 428 1.26 -30.26 0.64
CA LEU A 428 1.83 -29.34 -0.35
C LEU A 428 3.24 -29.78 -0.75
N ALA A 429 4.04 -30.23 0.22
CA ALA A 429 5.35 -30.83 -0.03
C ALA A 429 5.25 -32.07 -0.93
N GLU A 430 4.28 -32.96 -0.69
CA GLU A 430 4.05 -34.15 -1.52
C GLU A 430 3.60 -33.79 -2.94
N ALA A 431 2.73 -32.77 -3.08
CA ALA A 431 2.31 -32.29 -4.39
C ALA A 431 3.49 -31.76 -5.22
N ILE A 432 4.38 -30.95 -4.63
CA ILE A 432 5.58 -30.44 -5.32
C ILE A 432 6.58 -31.56 -5.61
N MET A 433 6.72 -32.52 -4.70
CA MET A 433 7.59 -33.69 -4.88
C MET A 433 7.09 -34.62 -6.01
N SER A 434 5.78 -34.66 -6.25
CA SER A 434 5.19 -35.48 -7.32
C SER A 434 5.39 -34.91 -8.73
N ILE A 435 5.80 -33.65 -8.85
CA ILE A 435 6.15 -33.06 -10.14
C ILE A 435 7.42 -33.76 -10.62
N ASP A 436 7.36 -34.33 -11.81
CA ASP A 436 8.54 -34.81 -12.50
C ASP A 436 9.27 -33.60 -13.12
N PRO A 437 10.37 -33.12 -12.52
CA PRO A 437 11.04 -31.92 -13.03
C PRO A 437 11.72 -32.18 -14.39
N TYR A 438 11.79 -33.42 -14.87
CA TYR A 438 12.48 -33.79 -16.12
C TYR A 438 11.56 -33.74 -17.35
N MET A 439 10.25 -33.70 -17.11
CA MET A 439 9.24 -33.52 -18.16
C MET A 439 8.92 -32.05 -18.44
N HIS A 440 9.63 -31.14 -17.78
CA HIS A 440 9.37 -29.70 -17.83
C HIS A 440 10.65 -28.93 -18.07
N THR A 441 10.53 -27.81 -18.80
CA THR A 441 11.59 -26.78 -18.77
C THR A 441 11.66 -26.18 -17.37
N ILE A 442 12.80 -25.62 -16.98
CA ILE A 442 12.99 -24.96 -15.68
C ILE A 442 11.90 -23.89 -15.44
N GLU A 443 11.52 -23.12 -16.46
CA GLU A 443 10.46 -22.12 -16.36
C GLU A 443 9.06 -22.74 -16.25
N SER A 444 8.78 -23.82 -16.99
CA SER A 444 7.51 -24.54 -16.84
C SER A 444 7.37 -25.14 -15.43
N LEU A 445 8.46 -25.66 -14.87
CA LEU A 445 8.52 -26.19 -13.51
C LEU A 445 8.26 -25.07 -12.48
N ARG A 446 8.88 -23.90 -12.65
CA ARG A 446 8.65 -22.71 -11.83
C ARG A 446 7.16 -22.36 -11.75
N GLU A 447 6.52 -22.23 -12.92
CA GLU A 447 5.11 -21.87 -13.01
C GLU A 447 4.18 -22.92 -12.40
N GLN A 448 4.49 -24.21 -12.56
CA GLN A 448 3.73 -25.28 -11.91
C GLN A 448 3.82 -25.22 -10.38
N ILE A 449 5.03 -25.04 -9.83
CA ILE A 449 5.23 -24.92 -8.39
C ILE A 449 4.45 -23.73 -7.84
N ILE A 450 4.53 -22.57 -8.51
CA ILE A 450 3.77 -21.36 -8.15
C ILE A 450 2.26 -21.66 -8.16
N SER A 451 1.75 -22.24 -9.25
CA SER A 451 0.32 -22.54 -9.43
C SER A 451 -0.22 -23.48 -8.34
N ILE A 452 0.53 -24.53 -7.98
CA ILE A 452 0.15 -25.46 -6.91
C ILE A 452 0.02 -24.73 -5.57
N ILE A 453 0.98 -23.85 -5.23
CA ILE A 453 0.96 -23.12 -3.96
C ILE A 453 -0.16 -22.07 -3.96
N GLU A 454 -0.39 -21.36 -5.06
CA GLU A 454 -1.46 -20.37 -5.16
C GLU A 454 -2.86 -21.01 -5.03
N SER A 455 -3.10 -22.14 -5.71
CA SER A 455 -4.33 -22.92 -5.57
C SER A 455 -4.55 -23.41 -4.13
N TYR A 456 -3.47 -23.83 -3.45
CA TYR A 456 -3.53 -24.19 -2.03
C TYR A 456 -3.95 -23.00 -1.15
N LEU A 457 -3.37 -21.83 -1.38
CA LEU A 457 -3.68 -20.61 -0.63
C LEU A 457 -5.13 -20.13 -0.86
N GLU A 458 -5.67 -20.26 -2.08
CA GLU A 458 -7.08 -19.93 -2.36
C GLU A 458 -8.04 -20.87 -1.63
N THR A 459 -7.69 -22.15 -1.53
CA THR A 459 -8.50 -23.16 -0.83
C THR A 459 -8.53 -22.91 0.69
N GLU A 460 -7.42 -22.49 1.30
CA GLU A 460 -7.39 -22.11 2.73
C GLU A 460 -8.26 -20.89 3.05
N VAL A 461 -8.42 -19.96 2.10
CA VAL A 461 -9.24 -18.75 2.27
C VAL A 461 -10.73 -19.05 2.18
N THR A 462 -11.14 -20.06 1.41
CA THR A 462 -12.55 -20.42 1.23
C THR A 462 -13.10 -21.33 2.33
N VAL A 463 -12.25 -22.13 2.98
CA VAL A 463 -12.69 -23.18 3.92
C VAL A 463 -12.77 -22.72 5.38
N GLY A 464 -12.28 -21.53 5.74
CA GLY A 464 -12.52 -21.00 7.09
C GLY A 464 -12.26 -19.54 7.26
#